data_AF-A0A6S7JPQ5-F1
#
_entry.id   AF-A0A6S7JPQ5-F1
#
_cell.length_a   1.000
_cell.length_b   1.000
_cell.length_c   1.000
_cell.angle_alpha   90.00
_cell.angle_beta   90.00
_cell.angle_gamma   90.00
#
_symmetry.space_group_name_H-M   'P 1'
#
loop_
_entity.id
_entity.type
_entity.pdbx_description
1 polymer ?
#
loop_
_entity_poly.entity_id
_entity_poly.type
_entity_poly.pdbx_seq_one_letter_code
_entity_poly.pdbx_strand_id
1 'polypeptide(L)'
;MPSVTITGKQIATFLQLGLLSVLVYYGVQLVIETMDPTKKRPGQLTRKEADNLLQKIGLKGVKLTEHELSLASTLVDPLTISVNWSDIGGLDSVIKDLKETVILPMRQKSLFRKSHLLSAPKGVLLYGPPGCGKTMIAKATAKTAGCRFINVQVSSLTDKWYGESQKLAAALFTLARKLAPCI
;
A
#
# COMPACT_ATOMS: atom_id res chain seq x y z
N MET A 1 -39.56 -7.72 -64.05
CA MET A 1 -38.81 -6.73 -63.24
C MET A 1 -39.81 -5.93 -62.41
N PRO A 2 -40.06 -6.26 -61.14
CA PRO A 2 -40.97 -5.49 -60.31
C PRO A 2 -40.23 -4.30 -59.68
N SER A 3 -40.71 -3.09 -59.99
CA SER A 3 -40.24 -1.83 -59.43
C SER A 3 -40.66 -1.72 -57.95
N VAL A 4 -39.68 -1.73 -57.05
CA VAL A 4 -39.89 -1.53 -55.62
C VAL A 4 -40.22 -0.06 -55.39
N THR A 5 -41.50 0.25 -55.25
CA THR A 5 -41.98 1.57 -54.82
C THR A 5 -41.79 1.70 -53.30
N ILE A 6 -40.67 2.30 -52.91
CA ILE A 6 -40.33 2.55 -51.50
C ILE A 6 -41.34 3.56 -50.94
N THR A 7 -42.31 3.04 -50.19
CA THR A 7 -43.32 3.85 -49.50
C THR A 7 -42.64 4.59 -48.33
N GLY A 8 -42.90 5.89 -48.15
CA GLY A 8 -42.24 6.73 -47.12
C GLY A 8 -42.32 6.18 -45.68
N LYS A 9 -43.28 5.29 -45.41
CA LYS A 9 -43.41 4.55 -44.14
C LYS A 9 -42.23 3.61 -43.86
N GLN A 10 -41.63 2.99 -44.88
CA GLN A 10 -40.47 2.10 -44.70
C GLN A 10 -39.21 2.88 -44.32
N ILE A 11 -38.98 4.05 -44.93
CA ILE A 11 -37.83 4.92 -44.62
C ILE A 11 -37.89 5.38 -43.16
N ALA A 12 -39.07 5.78 -42.68
CA ALA A 12 -39.27 6.15 -41.28
C ALA A 12 -38.96 5.00 -40.31
N THR A 13 -39.30 3.76 -40.69
CA THR A 13 -39.07 2.57 -39.86
C THR A 13 -37.58 2.25 -39.76
N PHE A 14 -36.82 2.35 -40.86
CA PHE A 14 -35.37 2.15 -40.84
C PHE A 14 -34.62 3.24 -40.05
N LEU A 15 -35.08 4.50 -40.11
CA LEU A 15 -34.53 5.59 -39.32
C LEU A 15 -34.73 5.35 -37.82
N GLN A 16 -35.94 4.90 -37.41
CA GLN A 16 -36.23 4.56 -36.02
C GLN A 16 -35.41 3.36 -35.52
N LEU A 17 -35.23 2.33 -36.35
CA LEU A 17 -34.38 1.18 -36.00
C LEU A 17 -32.91 1.58 -35.82
N GLY A 18 -32.40 2.45 -36.70
CA GLY A 18 -31.05 3.00 -36.57
C GLY A 18 -30.88 3.79 -35.28
N LEU A 19 -31.84 4.67 -34.96
CA LEU A 19 -31.81 5.48 -33.75
C LEU A 19 -31.92 4.63 -32.47
N LEU A 20 -32.74 3.57 -32.48
CA LEU A 20 -32.84 2.59 -31.41
C LEU A 20 -31.51 1.83 -31.21
N SER A 21 -30.86 1.39 -32.29
CA SER A 21 -29.59 0.66 -32.20
C SER A 21 -28.46 1.50 -31.59
N VAL A 22 -28.41 2.79 -31.92
CA VAL A 22 -27.43 3.74 -31.33
C VAL A 22 -27.72 3.93 -29.85
N LEU A 23 -28.99 4.13 -29.47
CA LEU A 23 -29.40 4.23 -28.07
C LEU A 23 -29.04 2.98 -27.25
N VAL A 24 -29.28 1.79 -27.80
CA VAL A 24 -28.92 0.51 -27.17
C VAL A 24 -27.41 0.38 -27.04
N TYR A 25 -26.63 0.75 -28.06
CA TYR A 25 -25.17 0.71 -28.01
C TYR A 25 -24.60 1.60 -26.90
N TYR A 26 -25.08 2.84 -26.80
CA TYR A 26 -24.67 3.76 -25.73
C TYR A 26 -25.13 3.27 -24.35
N GLY A 27 -26.34 2.71 -24.24
CA GLY A 27 -26.83 2.12 -23.01
C GLY A 27 -25.97 0.95 -22.52
N VAL A 28 -25.59 0.05 -23.44
CA VAL A 28 -24.69 -1.07 -23.13
C VAL A 28 -23.30 -0.58 -22.72
N GLN A 29 -22.75 0.43 -23.40
CA GLN A 29 -21.47 1.04 -23.00
C GLN A 29 -21.53 1.62 -21.58
N LEU A 30 -22.61 2.36 -21.26
CA LEU A 30 -22.81 2.93 -19.92
C LEU A 30 -22.95 1.83 -18.85
N VAL A 31 -23.67 0.75 -19.17
CA VAL A 31 -23.80 -0.41 -18.27
C VAL A 31 -22.46 -1.11 -18.07
N ILE A 32 -21.68 -1.36 -19.13
CA ILE A 32 -20.34 -1.95 -19.04
C ILE A 32 -19.43 -1.08 -18.17
N GLU A 33 -19.48 0.25 -18.33
CA GLU A 33 -18.66 1.18 -17.55
C GLU A 33 -19.06 1.22 -16.06
N THR A 34 -20.34 0.98 -15.73
CA THR A 34 -20.80 0.82 -14.33
C THR A 34 -20.61 -0.60 -13.78
N MET A 35 -20.51 -1.61 -14.64
CA MET A 35 -20.41 -3.02 -14.25
C MET A 35 -19.00 -3.57 -14.20
N ASP A 36 -17.96 -2.84 -14.64
CA ASP A 36 -16.55 -3.27 -14.51
C ASP A 36 -16.14 -3.35 -13.02
N PRO A 37 -16.19 -4.53 -12.37
CA PRO A 37 -15.93 -4.66 -10.93
C PRO A 37 -14.42 -4.80 -10.66
N THR A 38 -13.62 -4.90 -11.72
CA THR A 38 -12.17 -5.12 -11.71
C THR A 38 -11.38 -3.82 -11.63
N LYS A 39 -11.98 -2.66 -11.96
CA LYS A 39 -11.31 -1.35 -11.85
C LYS A 39 -11.28 -0.79 -10.42
N LYS A 40 -12.10 -1.33 -9.52
CA LYS A 40 -12.14 -0.96 -8.10
C LYS A 40 -11.93 -2.18 -7.22
N ARG A 41 -10.72 -2.75 -7.22
CA ARG A 41 -10.27 -3.43 -6.00
C ARG A 41 -10.11 -2.32 -4.93
N PRO A 42 -10.83 -2.36 -3.80
CA PRO A 42 -10.83 -1.29 -2.79
C PRO A 42 -9.51 -1.13 -2.01
N GLY A 43 -8.38 -1.54 -2.60
CA GLY A 43 -7.04 -1.43 -2.02
C GLY A 43 -5.91 -1.19 -3.04
N GLN A 44 -6.21 -1.00 -4.34
CA GLN A 44 -5.19 -0.62 -5.33
C GLN A 44 -5.14 0.90 -5.44
N LEU A 45 -4.17 1.51 -4.76
CA LEU A 45 -3.91 2.93 -4.84
C LEU A 45 -3.55 3.30 -6.29
N THR A 46 -4.17 4.35 -6.84
CA THR A 46 -3.91 4.76 -8.22
C THR A 46 -2.43 5.14 -8.35
N ARG A 47 -1.75 4.78 -9.46
CA ARG A 47 -0.31 5.13 -9.67
C ARG A 47 0.02 6.58 -9.30
N LYS A 48 -0.87 7.51 -9.65
CA LYS A 48 -0.76 8.94 -9.33
C LYS A 48 -0.83 9.27 -7.83
N GLU A 49 -1.66 8.56 -7.06
CA GLU A 49 -1.77 8.75 -5.61
C GLU A 49 -0.55 8.16 -4.89
N ALA A 50 -0.06 7.01 -5.36
CA ALA A 50 1.17 6.42 -4.85
C ALA A 50 2.37 7.34 -5.12
N ASP A 51 2.48 7.88 -6.33
CA ASP A 51 3.52 8.85 -6.68
C ASP A 51 3.42 10.11 -5.82
N ASN A 52 2.21 10.62 -5.54
CA ASN A 52 2.00 11.75 -4.64
C ASN A 52 2.40 11.45 -3.19
N LEU A 53 2.10 10.26 -2.67
CA LEU A 53 2.57 9.83 -1.35
C LEU A 53 4.10 9.76 -1.33
N LEU A 54 4.71 9.10 -2.31
CA LEU A 54 6.17 8.95 -2.40
C LEU A 54 6.89 10.30 -2.52
N GLN A 55 6.29 11.27 -3.22
CA GLN A 55 6.77 12.65 -3.26
C GLN A 55 6.67 13.34 -1.90
N LYS A 56 5.56 13.17 -1.16
CA LYS A 56 5.43 13.68 0.21
C LYS A 56 6.48 13.07 1.15
N ILE A 57 6.84 11.81 0.91
CA ILE A 57 7.84 11.06 1.67
C ILE A 57 9.29 11.45 1.28
N GLY A 58 9.47 12.31 0.28
CA GLY A 58 10.77 12.88 -0.11
C GLY A 58 11.63 11.98 -1.01
N LEU A 59 11.05 10.94 -1.60
CA LEU A 59 11.78 9.99 -2.44
C LEU A 59 11.65 10.38 -3.91
N LYS A 60 12.54 11.25 -4.38
CA LYS A 60 12.61 11.60 -5.81
C LYS A 60 13.28 10.46 -6.59
N GLY A 61 12.56 9.88 -7.55
CA GLY A 61 13.15 9.07 -8.63
C GLY A 61 13.32 7.57 -8.37
N VAL A 62 12.66 6.99 -7.35
CA VAL A 62 12.71 5.54 -7.14
C VAL A 62 11.77 4.84 -8.11
N LYS A 63 12.31 4.06 -9.05
CA LYS A 63 11.52 3.17 -9.91
C LYS A 63 10.93 2.05 -9.04
N LEU A 64 9.61 2.04 -8.91
CA LEU A 64 8.87 1.03 -8.16
C LEU A 64 8.23 0.03 -9.10
N THR A 65 8.24 -1.24 -8.72
CA THR A 65 7.46 -2.27 -9.40
C THR A 65 5.98 -2.17 -8.98
N GLU A 66 5.11 -2.83 -9.73
CA GLU A 66 3.66 -2.82 -9.44
C GLU A 66 3.32 -3.34 -8.04
N HIS A 67 4.01 -4.39 -7.59
CA HIS A 67 3.84 -4.94 -6.25
C HIS A 67 4.34 -3.97 -5.16
N GLU A 68 5.48 -3.30 -5.37
CA GLU A 68 5.99 -2.31 -4.43
C GLU A 68 5.05 -1.10 -4.30
N LEU A 69 4.45 -0.69 -5.42
CA LEU A 69 3.46 0.39 -5.44
C LEU A 69 2.20 0.03 -4.64
N SER A 70 1.73 -1.22 -4.76
CA SER A 70 0.60 -1.72 -3.95
C SER A 70 0.90 -1.64 -2.46
N LEU A 71 2.15 -1.95 -2.07
CA LEU A 71 2.61 -1.92 -0.68
C LEU A 71 2.89 -0.51 -0.17
N ALA A 72 3.09 0.48 -1.04
CA ALA A 72 3.33 1.87 -0.64
C ALA A 72 2.16 2.44 0.20
N SER A 73 0.94 1.92 0.02
CA SER A 73 -0.23 2.27 0.83
C SER A 73 -0.11 1.88 2.31
N THR A 74 0.70 0.87 2.64
CA THR A 74 0.90 0.39 4.02
C THR A 74 1.94 1.21 4.79
N LEU A 75 2.62 2.12 4.09
CA LEU A 75 3.66 2.95 4.68
C LEU A 75 3.05 4.11 5.47
N VAL A 76 3.60 4.31 6.67
CA VAL A 76 3.22 5.36 7.58
C VAL A 76 4.42 6.27 7.82
N ASP A 77 4.20 7.57 7.64
CA ASP A 77 5.20 8.59 7.94
C ASP A 77 5.40 8.75 9.46
N PRO A 78 6.63 8.93 9.94
CA PRO A 78 6.88 9.09 11.38
C PRO A 78 6.18 10.32 11.98
N LEU A 79 6.00 11.38 11.18
CA LEU A 79 5.35 12.62 11.63
C LEU A 79 3.83 12.47 11.82
N THR A 80 3.20 11.53 11.14
CA THR A 80 1.75 11.29 11.25
C THR A 80 1.40 10.35 12.40
N ILE A 81 2.40 9.68 13.00
CA ILE A 81 2.21 8.84 14.18
C ILE A 81 1.92 9.75 15.39
N SER A 82 0.72 9.65 15.96
CA SER A 82 0.32 10.47 17.11
C SER A 82 0.94 10.01 18.44
N VAL A 83 1.27 8.72 18.56
CA VAL A 83 1.69 8.08 19.83
C VAL A 83 3.15 8.37 20.20
N ASN A 84 3.40 8.72 21.47
CA ASN A 84 4.73 8.84 22.07
C ASN A 84 4.95 7.80 23.18
N TRP A 85 6.19 7.66 23.66
CA TRP A 85 6.49 6.80 24.82
C TRP A 85 5.88 7.29 26.13
N SER A 86 5.63 8.60 26.25
CA SER A 86 4.90 9.18 27.39
C SER A 86 3.49 8.62 27.54
N ASP A 87 2.91 8.14 26.45
CA ASP A 87 1.52 7.68 26.40
C ASP A 87 1.40 6.20 26.78
N ILE A 88 2.53 5.53 27.06
CA ILE A 88 2.61 4.11 27.38
C ILE A 88 3.02 3.96 28.85
N GLY A 89 2.10 3.46 29.68
CA GLY A 89 2.36 3.20 31.10
C GLY A 89 2.79 1.76 31.38
N GLY A 90 3.70 1.57 32.35
CA GLY A 90 4.00 0.25 32.94
C GLY A 90 4.90 -0.68 32.12
N LEU A 91 5.49 -0.20 31.02
CA LEU A 91 6.37 -0.96 30.12
C LEU A 91 7.79 -0.37 30.04
N ASP A 92 8.24 0.34 31.08
CA ASP A 92 9.50 1.10 31.07
C ASP A 92 10.74 0.26 30.78
N SER A 93 10.77 -0.98 31.29
CA SER A 93 11.85 -1.94 31.01
C SER A 93 11.95 -2.26 29.53
N VAL A 94 10.82 -2.59 28.89
CA VAL A 94 10.74 -2.92 27.46
C VAL A 94 11.09 -1.70 26.59
N ILE A 95 10.64 -0.51 26.99
CA ILE A 95 10.97 0.75 26.30
C ILE A 95 12.49 1.00 26.36
N LYS A 96 13.11 0.78 27.52
CA LYS A 96 14.56 0.91 27.70
C LYS A 96 15.32 -0.07 26.80
N ASP A 97 14.92 -1.35 26.80
CA ASP A 97 15.54 -2.38 25.97
C ASP A 97 15.42 -2.03 24.48
N LEU A 98 14.24 -1.59 24.02
CA LEU A 98 14.03 -1.15 22.64
C LEU A 98 14.89 0.07 22.27
N LYS A 99 15.09 1.00 23.19
CA LYS A 99 15.92 2.19 22.97
C LYS A 99 17.39 1.83 22.76
N GLU A 100 17.92 0.95 23.60
CA GLU A 100 19.30 0.47 23.49
C GLU A 100 19.49 -0.43 22.26
N THR A 101 18.47 -1.21 21.92
CA THR A 101 18.55 -2.21 20.86
C THR A 101 18.31 -1.66 19.46
N VAL A 102 17.33 -0.77 19.30
CA VAL A 102 16.89 -0.25 17.99
C VAL A 102 17.39 1.16 17.75
N ILE A 103 17.20 2.07 18.72
CA ILE A 103 17.48 3.50 18.50
C ILE A 103 18.97 3.81 18.59
N LEU A 104 19.68 3.21 19.55
CA LEU A 104 21.11 3.45 19.74
C LEU A 104 21.94 3.07 18.50
N PRO A 105 21.75 1.89 17.86
CA PRO A 105 22.50 1.56 16.66
C PRO A 105 22.14 2.42 15.45
N MET A 106 20.89 2.89 15.36
CA MET A 106 20.48 3.80 14.29
C MET A 106 21.09 5.19 14.43
N ARG A 107 21.23 5.70 15.66
CA ARG A 107 21.83 7.02 15.93
C ARG A 107 23.37 7.01 15.87
N GLN A 108 24.02 5.96 16.38
CA GLN A 108 25.49 5.90 16.51
C GLN A 108 26.12 4.82 15.62
N LYS A 109 25.79 4.81 14.33
CA LYS A 109 26.30 3.83 13.35
C LYS A 109 27.83 3.65 13.34
N SER A 110 28.59 4.70 13.69
CA SER A 110 30.06 4.69 13.71
C SER A 110 30.64 3.79 14.81
N LEU A 111 30.00 3.71 15.98
CA LEU A 111 30.44 2.87 17.10
C LEU A 111 30.20 1.38 16.79
N PHE A 112 29.05 1.09 16.18
CA PHE A 112 28.62 -0.26 15.86
C PHE A 112 29.28 -0.86 14.61
N ARG A 113 29.86 -0.03 13.74
CA ARG A 113 30.53 -0.50 12.51
C ARG A 113 31.86 -1.22 12.75
N LYS A 114 32.55 -0.93 13.87
CA LYS A 114 33.90 -1.45 14.16
C LYS A 114 33.90 -2.78 14.90
N SER A 115 32.77 -3.15 15.51
CA SER A 115 32.69 -4.28 16.44
C SER A 115 31.59 -5.23 16.00
N HIS A 116 31.96 -6.37 15.43
CA HIS A 116 30.98 -7.42 15.05
C HIS A 116 30.13 -7.90 16.24
N LEU A 117 30.71 -7.86 17.45
CA LEU A 117 30.05 -8.23 18.71
C LEU A 117 28.93 -7.26 19.14
N LEU A 118 28.97 -6.00 18.70
CA LEU A 118 27.96 -5.00 19.06
C LEU A 118 26.88 -4.83 17.99
N SER A 119 26.89 -5.59 16.90
CA SER A 119 25.92 -5.45 15.80
C SER A 119 24.48 -5.30 16.33
N ALA A 120 23.74 -4.35 15.76
CA ALA A 120 22.30 -4.25 15.99
C ALA A 120 21.64 -5.62 15.73
N PRO A 121 20.71 -6.06 16.58
CA PRO A 121 20.03 -7.32 16.33
C PRO A 121 19.16 -7.22 15.08
N LYS A 122 18.96 -8.37 14.45
CA LYS A 122 18.26 -8.47 13.17
C LYS A 122 16.77 -8.16 13.25
N GLY A 123 16.17 -8.27 14.44
CA GLY A 123 14.76 -7.99 14.65
C GLY A 123 14.37 -8.13 16.12
N VAL A 124 13.22 -7.54 16.46
CA VAL A 124 12.62 -7.61 17.80
C VAL A 124 11.22 -8.20 17.66
N LEU A 125 10.88 -9.16 18.51
CA LEU A 125 9.56 -9.79 18.56
C LEU A 125 8.86 -9.38 19.85
N LEU A 126 7.72 -8.69 19.72
CA LEU A 126 6.86 -8.34 20.84
C LEU A 126 5.72 -9.36 20.96
N TYR A 127 5.66 -10.10 22.07
CA TYR A 127 4.66 -11.15 22.30
C TYR A 127 3.86 -10.90 23.59
N GLY A 128 2.78 -11.66 23.78
CA GLY A 128 1.92 -11.63 24.96
C GLY A 128 0.44 -11.50 24.63
N PRO A 129 -0.44 -11.36 25.65
CA PRO A 129 -1.89 -11.32 25.45
C PRO A 129 -2.33 -10.10 24.62
N PRO A 130 -3.48 -10.17 23.93
CA PRO A 130 -4.03 -9.04 23.20
C PRO A 130 -4.36 -7.90 24.17
N GLY A 131 -4.24 -6.65 23.72
CA GLY A 131 -4.56 -5.46 24.53
C GLY A 131 -3.40 -4.83 25.31
N CYS A 132 -2.24 -5.49 25.44
CA CYS A 132 -1.08 -4.93 26.17
C CYS A 132 -0.24 -3.90 25.38
N GLY A 133 -0.81 -3.19 24.40
CA GLY A 133 -0.11 -2.08 23.73
C GLY A 133 1.09 -2.45 22.82
N LYS A 134 1.26 -3.71 22.41
CA LYS A 134 2.37 -4.15 21.52
C LYS A 134 2.50 -3.32 20.24
N THR A 135 1.39 -3.06 19.56
CA THR A 135 1.38 -2.23 18.36
C THR A 135 1.63 -0.76 18.68
N MET A 136 1.22 -0.31 19.88
CA MET A 136 1.39 1.08 20.32
C MET A 136 2.87 1.39 20.60
N ILE A 137 3.58 0.50 21.29
CA ILE A 137 5.03 0.64 21.54
C ILE A 137 5.86 0.55 20.26
N ALA A 138 5.46 -0.28 19.29
CA ALA A 138 6.10 -0.34 17.98
C ALA A 138 5.98 1.00 17.22
N LYS A 139 4.77 1.58 17.17
CA LYS A 139 4.53 2.89 16.55
C LYS A 139 5.30 4.01 17.25
N ALA A 140 5.29 4.04 18.58
CA ALA A 140 6.02 5.06 19.36
C ALA A 140 7.54 4.96 19.15
N THR A 141 8.06 3.74 19.04
CA THR A 141 9.48 3.49 18.73
C THR A 141 9.84 4.00 17.34
N ALA A 142 9.01 3.74 16.33
CA ALA A 142 9.24 4.22 14.97
C ALA A 142 9.25 5.75 14.87
N LYS A 143 8.29 6.41 15.55
CA LYS A 143 8.25 7.88 15.68
C LYS A 143 9.51 8.43 16.33
N THR A 144 9.92 7.85 17.45
CA THR A 144 11.10 8.32 18.22
C THR A 144 12.42 8.07 17.48
N ALA A 145 12.48 6.98 16.70
CA ALA A 145 13.59 6.69 15.80
C ALA A 145 13.62 7.61 14.57
N GLY A 146 12.52 8.30 14.26
CA GLY A 146 12.39 9.10 13.04
C GLY A 146 12.43 8.25 11.77
N CYS A 147 12.03 6.99 11.85
CA CYS A 147 12.08 6.04 10.75
C CYS A 147 10.70 5.81 10.16
N ARG A 148 10.64 5.50 8.87
CA ARG A 148 9.38 5.13 8.20
C ARG A 148 8.87 3.82 8.80
N PHE A 149 7.56 3.71 9.03
CA PHE A 149 6.95 2.52 9.59
C PHE A 149 6.11 1.81 8.53
N ILE A 150 6.42 0.55 8.25
CA ILE A 150 5.69 -0.26 7.27
C ILE A 150 4.72 -1.18 8.01
N ASN A 151 3.44 -0.83 8.03
CA ASN A 151 2.43 -1.58 8.78
C ASN A 151 1.78 -2.67 7.92
N VAL A 152 2.38 -3.87 7.91
CA VAL A 152 1.89 -4.99 7.09
C VAL A 152 1.03 -5.93 7.90
N GLN A 153 -0.19 -6.16 7.42
CA GLN A 153 -1.05 -7.23 7.92
C GLN A 153 -0.70 -8.54 7.21
N VAL A 154 -0.62 -9.63 7.96
CA VAL A 154 -0.30 -10.97 7.41
C VAL A 154 -1.31 -11.39 6.34
N SER A 155 -2.58 -11.06 6.53
CA SER A 155 -3.66 -11.31 5.56
C SER A 155 -3.44 -10.62 4.22
N SER A 156 -2.73 -9.49 4.20
CA SER A 156 -2.43 -8.75 2.96
C SER A 156 -1.27 -9.35 2.17
N LEU A 157 -0.48 -10.25 2.78
CA LEU A 157 0.63 -10.95 2.11
C LEU A 157 0.20 -12.29 1.50
N THR A 158 -1.00 -12.78 1.83
CA THR A 158 -1.51 -14.07 1.36
C THR A 158 -2.49 -13.87 0.21
N ASP A 159 -2.10 -14.30 -0.99
CA ASP A 159 -2.95 -14.31 -2.18
C ASP A 159 -3.42 -15.71 -2.56
N LYS A 160 -4.58 -15.78 -3.23
CA LYS A 160 -5.15 -17.04 -3.77
C LYS A 160 -4.28 -17.64 -4.87
N TRP A 161 -3.53 -16.82 -5.59
CA TRP A 161 -2.73 -17.21 -6.74
C TRP A 161 -1.35 -17.67 -6.29
N TYR A 162 -0.96 -18.87 -6.72
CA TYR A 162 0.33 -19.45 -6.36
C TYR A 162 1.49 -18.56 -6.84
N GLY A 163 2.45 -18.31 -5.95
CA GLY A 163 3.63 -17.49 -6.24
C GLY A 163 3.45 -15.98 -6.06
N GLU A 164 2.22 -15.45 -6.04
CA GLU A 164 1.98 -14.02 -5.83
C GLU A 164 2.37 -13.57 -4.41
N SER A 165 2.03 -14.37 -3.39
CA SER A 165 2.44 -14.12 -2.00
C SER A 165 3.97 -14.00 -1.84
N GLN A 166 4.74 -14.81 -2.58
CA GLN A 166 6.20 -14.77 -2.54
C GLN A 166 6.75 -13.50 -3.21
N LYS A 167 6.16 -13.09 -4.33
CA LYS A 167 6.50 -11.83 -5.00
C LYS A 167 6.20 -10.63 -4.11
N LEU A 168 5.05 -10.63 -3.42
CA LEU A 168 4.69 -9.58 -2.46
C LEU A 168 5.68 -9.52 -1.29
N ALA A 169 6.03 -10.66 -0.71
CA ALA A 169 7.03 -10.71 0.36
C ALA A 169 8.40 -10.19 -0.11
N ALA A 170 8.86 -10.58 -1.30
CA ALA A 170 10.10 -10.07 -1.88
C ALA A 170 10.03 -8.57 -2.18
N ALA A 171 8.90 -8.09 -2.71
CA ALA A 171 8.65 -6.68 -2.98
C ALA A 171 8.65 -5.86 -1.69
N LEU A 172 8.12 -6.39 -0.59
CA LEU A 172 8.11 -5.72 0.72
C LEU A 172 9.52 -5.42 1.21
N PHE A 173 10.42 -6.41 1.20
CA PHE A 173 11.81 -6.20 1.62
C PHE A 173 12.60 -5.32 0.64
N THR A 174 12.30 -5.40 -0.66
CA THR A 174 12.93 -4.55 -1.66
C THR A 174 12.50 -3.10 -1.48
N LEU A 175 11.22 -2.87 -1.22
CA LEU A 175 10.66 -1.58 -0.86
C LEU A 175 11.31 -1.05 0.42
N ALA A 176 11.32 -1.83 1.51
CA ALA A 176 11.96 -1.45 2.77
C ALA A 176 13.43 -1.02 2.57
N ARG A 177 14.19 -1.73 1.74
CA ARG A 177 15.59 -1.39 1.42
C ARG A 177 15.70 -0.05 0.68
N LYS A 178 14.81 0.22 -0.28
CA LYS A 178 14.76 1.50 -1.00
C LYS A 178 14.37 2.67 -0.10
N LEU A 179 13.59 2.39 0.95
CA LEU A 179 13.06 3.36 1.89
C LEU A 179 13.91 3.54 3.16
N ALA A 180 15.04 2.86 3.25
CA ALA A 180 15.89 2.88 4.43
C ALA A 180 16.28 4.33 4.81
N PRO A 181 16.23 4.71 6.10
CA PRO A 181 15.90 3.88 7.27
C PRO A 181 14.38 3.67 7.47
N CYS A 182 13.97 2.42 7.70
CA CYS A 182 12.59 2.02 7.95
C CYS A 182 12.51 0.89 9.00
N ILE A 183 11.33 0.73 9.59
CA ILE A 183 10.92 -0.33 10.53
C ILE A 183 9.72 -1.06 9.94
#